data_AF-A0A9E5IV01-F1
#
_entry.id   AF-A0A9E5IV01-F1
#
_cell.length_a   1.000
_cell.length_b   1.000
_cell.length_c   1.000
_cell.angle_alpha   90.00
_cell.angle_beta   90.00
_cell.angle_gamma   90.00
#
_symmetry.space_group_name_H-M   'P 1'
#
loop_
_entity.id
_entity.type
_entity.pdbx_description
1 polymer ?
#
loop_
_entity_poly.entity_id
_entity_poly.type
_entity_poly.pdbx_seq_one_letter_code
_entity_poly.pdbx_strand_id
1 'polypeptide(L)' 'MKYTSITLYGIPNCDTVKKARTWLTDQGFEYVFHDFK' A
#
# COMPACT_ATOMS: atom_id res chain seq x y z
N MET A 1 -12.58 -6.89 -16.93
CA MET A 1 -12.71 -6.17 -15.65
C MET A 1 -11.32 -5.68 -15.26
N LYS A 2 -11.06 -4.37 -15.34
CA LYS A 2 -9.76 -3.80 -14.98
C LYS A 2 -9.82 -3.43 -13.49
N TYR A 3 -9.31 -4.30 -12.63
CA TYR A 3 -9.00 -3.90 -11.27
C TYR A 3 -7.73 -3.06 -11.37
N THR A 4 -7.93 -1.76 -11.50
CA THR A 4 -6.85 -0.77 -11.50
C THR A 4 -6.11 -0.94 -10.16
N SER A 5 -4.82 -1.24 -10.26
CA SER A 5 -3.89 -1.50 -9.17
C SER A 5 -4.13 -0.66 -7.91
N ILE A 6 -4.15 -1.31 -6.75
CA ILE A 6 -4.37 -0.63 -5.46
C ILE A 6 -3.22 0.34 -5.23
N THR A 7 -3.49 1.64 -5.11
CA THR A 7 -2.43 2.62 -4.86
C THR A 7 -2.47 3.08 -3.41
N LEU A 8 -1.44 2.74 -2.65
CA LEU A 8 -1.29 3.10 -1.25
C LEU A 8 -0.46 4.39 -1.14
N TYR A 9 -1.12 5.48 -0.78
CA TYR A 9 -0.46 6.76 -0.51
C TYR A 9 -0.06 6.84 0.96
N GLY A 10 1.17 7.23 1.26
CA GLY A 10 1.56 7.44 2.65
C GLY A 10 3.03 7.79 2.82
N ILE A 11 3.42 8.05 4.07
CA ILE A 11 4.81 8.33 4.44
C ILE A 11 5.44 7.00 4.89
N PRO A 12 6.61 6.59 4.35
CA PRO A 12 7.24 5.31 4.65
C PRO A 12 7.62 5.16 6.14
N ASN A 13 7.83 6.27 6.83
CA ASN A 13 8.16 6.30 8.26
C ASN A 13 6.95 6.28 9.21
N CYS A 14 5.72 6.21 8.69
CA CYS A 14 4.54 6.07 9.53
C CYS A 14 4.27 4.58 9.84
N ASP A 15 4.12 4.25 11.13
CA ASP A 15 3.84 2.87 11.57
C ASP A 15 2.51 2.34 11.03
N THR A 16 1.52 3.21 10.88
CA THR A 16 0.22 2.86 10.27
C THR A 16 0.36 2.43 8.82
N VAL A 17 1.21 3.12 8.04
CA VAL A 17 1.47 2.80 6.62
C VAL A 17 2.24 1.49 6.50
N LYS A 18 3.19 1.23 7.40
CA LYS A 18 3.90 -0.06 7.45
C LYS A 18 2.92 -1.21 7.71
N LYS A 19 2.03 -1.08 8.70
CA LYS A 19 0.99 -2.09 8.99
C LYS A 19 0.05 -2.31 7.79
N ALA A 20 -0.39 -1.24 7.14
CA ALA A 20 -1.25 -1.34 5.96
C ALA A 20 -0.56 -2.07 4.79
N ARG A 21 0.72 -1.78 4.53
CA ARG A 21 1.53 -2.49 3.54
C ARG A 21 1.66 -3.97 3.84
N THR A 22 2.01 -4.31 5.08
CA THR A 22 2.11 -5.72 5.50
C THR A 22 0.78 -6.45 5.33
N TRP A 23 -0.33 -5.82 5.70
CA TRP A 23 -1.66 -6.41 5.53
C TRP A 23 -2.01 -6.62 4.05
N LEU A 24 -1.76 -5.64 3.18
CA LEU A 24 -2.02 -5.79 1.75
C LEU A 24 -1.16 -6.89 1.11
N THR A 25 0.11 -7.00 1.52
CA THR A 25 1.01 -8.08 1.07
C THR A 25 0.55 -9.44 1.57
N ASP A 26 0.13 -9.55 2.83
CA ASP A 26 -0.38 -10.79 3.44
C ASP A 26 -1.65 -11.31 2.74
N GLN A 27 -2.54 -10.39 2.36
CA GLN A 27 -3.74 -10.70 1.61
C GLN A 27 -3.47 -11.04 0.12
N GLY A 28 -2.23 -10.94 -0.34
CA GLY A 28 -1.86 -11.22 -1.74
C GLY A 28 -2.36 -10.18 -2.73
N PHE A 29 -2.68 -8.96 -2.27
CA PHE A 29 -3.06 -7.87 -3.15
C PHE A 29 -1.83 -7.17 -3.73
N GLU A 30 -1.79 -7.00 -5.05
CA GLU A 30 -0.81 -6.13 -5.69
C GLU A 30 -1.17 -4.67 -5.43
N TYR A 31 -0.24 -3.94 -4.81
CA TYR A 31 -0.39 -2.52 -4.54
C TYR A 31 0.87 -1.73 -4.92
N VAL A 32 0.66 -0.46 -5.30
CA VAL A 32 1.69 0.52 -5.61
C VAL A 32 1.77 1.49 -4.45
N PHE A 33 2.93 1.59 -3.81
CA PHE A 33 3.14 2.55 -2.73
C PHE A 33 3.64 3.90 -3.27
N HIS A 34 2.90 4.97 -3.03
CA HIS A 34 3.29 6.35 -3.33
C HIS A 34 3.68 7.10 -2.06
N ASP A 35 4.93 7.54 -2.00
CA ASP A 35 5.44 8.44 -0.97
C ASP A 35 4.87 9.86 -1.15
N PHE A 36 4.49 10.51 -0.05
CA PHE A 36 3.84 11.83 -0.06
C PHE A 36 4.83 13.00 0.05
N LYS A 37 6.08 12.82 -0.40
CA LYS A 37 7.15 13.83 -0.32
C LYS A 37 7.11 14.84 -1.46
#